data_AF-A0A969GGC1-F1
#
_entry.id   AF-A0A969GGC1-F1
#
_cell.length_a   1.000
_cell.length_b   1.000
_cell.length_c   1.000
_cell.angle_alpha   90.00
_cell.angle_beta   90.00
_cell.angle_gamma   90.00
#
_symmetry.space_group_name_H-M   'P 1'
#
loop_
_entity.id
_entity.type
_entity.pdbx_description
1 polymer ?
#
loop_
_entity_poly.entity_id
_entity_poly.type
_entity_poly.pdbx_seq_one_letter_code
_entity_poly.pdbx_strand_id
1 'polypeptide(L)'
;MLIHSASQLLTLSGGPQRGQSLGTLNIVENGAVVIRDEKIIALGKTDELKNAYPDEPTFDAGGCVMMPGFVDPHTHIIWAGDRADEFELKMSGTPYLDILAAGGGILSTVKATRTASIETLMAQTRPRLMRMFRNGTTTVEAKTGYGLQTATELRLLKALLTLNDESPLDLSYTFLGAHAIPTEYKDNPQAYVDEITNITLPMLKEWWDTHAPNKPLPFVDVFCETRAFTLEQSRQILTQAGALGFPLKIHADEFDNLGGAKLAAELNAASADHLVVTSDADIEALGKSDTVAVALPCTPFGLAEKHYTPAKNF
;
A
#
# COMPACT_ATOMS: atom_id res chain seq x y z
N MET A 1 2.10 -23.23 -21.93
CA MET A 1 1.36 -22.34 -22.85
C MET A 1 2.30 -21.27 -23.38
N LEU A 2 2.30 -21.04 -24.70
CA LEU A 2 3.04 -19.98 -25.39
C LEU A 2 2.06 -18.87 -25.79
N ILE A 3 2.19 -17.70 -25.18
CA ILE A 3 1.44 -16.50 -25.56
C ILE A 3 2.32 -15.71 -26.54
N HIS A 4 1.85 -15.47 -27.76
CA HIS A 4 2.69 -14.93 -28.85
C HIS A 4 1.99 -13.83 -29.65
N SER A 5 2.70 -13.25 -30.63
CA SER A 5 2.20 -12.17 -31.48
C SER A 5 1.79 -10.91 -30.68
N ALA A 6 2.44 -10.62 -29.55
CA ALA A 6 2.27 -9.32 -28.91
C ALA A 6 3.00 -8.27 -29.75
N SER A 7 2.38 -7.12 -30.02
CA SER A 7 3.08 -6.04 -30.73
C SER A 7 4.30 -5.60 -29.93
N GLN A 8 4.11 -5.42 -28.62
CA GLN A 8 5.17 -5.15 -27.66
C GLN A 8 5.00 -6.04 -26.43
N LEU A 9 6.09 -6.67 -26.01
CA LEU A 9 6.20 -7.32 -24.71
C LEU A 9 7.04 -6.43 -23.79
N LEU A 10 6.40 -5.86 -22.77
CA LEU A 10 7.04 -5.10 -21.70
C LEU A 10 7.56 -6.09 -20.67
N THR A 11 8.87 -6.22 -20.52
CA THR A 11 9.43 -7.20 -19.57
C THR A 11 9.67 -6.63 -18.17
N LEU A 12 9.91 -5.31 -18.08
CA LEU A 12 10.28 -4.62 -16.83
C LEU A 12 11.42 -5.31 -16.06
N SER A 13 12.33 -5.99 -16.78
CA SER A 13 13.47 -6.70 -16.18
C SER A 13 14.47 -5.72 -15.53
N GLY A 14 15.26 -6.18 -14.55
CA GLY A 14 16.34 -5.39 -13.95
C GLY A 14 16.09 -4.81 -12.55
N GLY A 15 14.97 -5.16 -11.89
CA GLY A 15 14.70 -4.77 -10.50
C GLY A 15 14.23 -3.32 -10.33
N PRO A 16 14.25 -2.78 -9.09
CA PRO A 16 13.83 -1.42 -8.81
C PRO A 16 14.62 -0.38 -9.62
N GLN A 17 13.91 0.55 -10.26
CA GLN A 17 14.49 1.63 -11.04
C GLN A 17 14.51 2.92 -10.23
N ARG A 18 15.56 3.74 -10.39
CA ARG A 18 15.74 5.02 -9.66
C ARG A 18 16.29 6.10 -10.60
N GLY A 19 16.01 7.36 -10.27
CA GLY A 19 16.52 8.53 -11.00
C GLY A 19 16.32 8.42 -12.51
N GLN A 20 17.40 8.58 -13.27
CA GLN A 20 17.36 8.55 -14.75
C GLN A 20 16.99 7.19 -15.35
N SER A 21 17.04 6.11 -14.56
CA SER A 21 16.64 4.78 -15.04
C SER A 21 15.14 4.54 -14.96
N LEU A 22 14.37 5.41 -14.28
CA LEU A 22 12.92 5.31 -14.20
C LEU A 22 12.29 5.31 -15.60
N GLY A 23 11.32 4.41 -15.80
CA GLY A 23 10.61 4.28 -17.07
C GLY A 23 11.35 3.43 -18.10
N THR A 24 12.38 2.67 -17.70
CA THR A 24 13.02 1.71 -18.60
C THR A 24 12.11 0.49 -18.75
N LEU A 25 11.39 0.41 -19.87
CA LEU A 25 10.34 -0.59 -20.05
C LEU A 25 10.83 -1.98 -20.52
N ASN A 26 12.07 -2.05 -21.04
CA ASN A 26 12.66 -3.28 -21.60
C ASN A 26 11.71 -3.99 -22.59
N ILE A 27 11.39 -3.28 -23.67
CA ILE A 27 10.43 -3.69 -24.69
C ILE A 27 11.05 -4.71 -25.64
N VAL A 28 10.33 -5.80 -25.90
CA VAL A 28 10.58 -6.74 -27.00
C VAL A 28 9.48 -6.58 -28.05
N GLU A 29 9.84 -6.06 -29.21
CA GLU A 29 8.94 -5.96 -30.36
C GLU A 29 8.61 -7.35 -30.92
N ASN A 30 7.35 -7.57 -31.32
CA ASN A 30 6.82 -8.88 -31.71
C ASN A 30 7.09 -9.97 -30.65
N GLY A 31 6.83 -9.65 -29.38
CA GLY A 31 7.21 -10.44 -28.23
C GLY A 31 6.30 -11.64 -27.96
N ALA A 32 6.83 -12.59 -27.18
CA ALA A 32 6.14 -13.78 -26.70
C ALA A 32 6.66 -14.22 -25.33
N VAL A 33 5.85 -14.99 -24.60
CA VAL A 33 6.21 -15.61 -23.31
C VAL A 33 5.77 -17.08 -23.28
N VAL A 34 6.57 -17.91 -22.62
CA VAL A 34 6.22 -19.31 -22.33
C VAL A 34 5.97 -19.45 -20.84
N ILE A 35 4.81 -20.00 -20.49
CA ILE A 35 4.35 -20.22 -19.12
C ILE A 35 4.19 -21.71 -18.87
N ARG A 36 4.80 -22.21 -17.79
CA ARG A 36 4.61 -23.58 -17.25
C ARG A 36 4.53 -23.51 -15.74
N ASP A 37 3.66 -24.32 -15.13
CA ASP A 37 3.52 -24.44 -13.68
C ASP A 37 3.46 -23.07 -12.97
N GLU A 38 2.60 -22.18 -13.50
CA GLU A 38 2.37 -20.81 -12.99
C GLU A 38 3.59 -19.87 -13.06
N LYS A 39 4.64 -20.25 -13.80
CA LYS A 39 5.87 -19.47 -13.95
C LYS A 39 6.16 -19.16 -15.41
N ILE A 40 6.69 -17.96 -15.65
CA ILE A 40 7.32 -17.62 -16.92
C ILE A 40 8.66 -18.34 -16.98
N ILE A 41 8.85 -19.21 -17.97
CA ILE A 41 10.10 -19.97 -18.15
C ILE A 41 10.94 -19.42 -19.31
N ALA A 42 10.35 -18.66 -20.22
CA ALA A 42 11.04 -18.01 -21.32
C ALA A 42 10.27 -16.78 -21.80
N LEU A 43 11.01 -15.79 -22.29
CA LEU A 43 10.50 -14.60 -22.97
C LEU A 43 11.43 -14.29 -24.14
N GLY A 44 10.90 -13.65 -25.19
CA GLY A 44 11.69 -13.36 -26.39
C GLY A 44 10.81 -12.97 -27.56
N LYS A 45 11.36 -13.02 -28.78
CA LYS A 45 10.57 -12.79 -29.99
C LYS A 45 9.66 -13.98 -30.27
N THR A 46 8.52 -13.70 -30.91
CA THR A 46 7.52 -14.70 -31.28
C THR A 46 8.12 -15.84 -32.09
N ASP A 47 8.90 -15.54 -33.13
CA ASP A 47 9.45 -16.58 -34.01
C ASP A 47 10.49 -17.45 -33.30
N GLU A 48 11.31 -16.85 -32.43
CA GLU A 48 12.30 -17.56 -31.63
C GLU A 48 11.63 -18.54 -30.68
N LEU A 49 10.59 -18.11 -29.95
CA LEU A 49 9.89 -18.96 -28.99
C LEU A 49 9.00 -20.01 -29.66
N LYS A 50 8.36 -19.69 -30.80
CA LYS A 50 7.62 -20.71 -31.60
C LYS A 50 8.53 -21.84 -32.08
N ASN A 51 9.75 -21.52 -32.48
CA ASN A 51 10.73 -22.52 -32.91
C ASN A 51 11.31 -23.33 -31.73
N ALA A 52 11.56 -22.70 -30.59
CA ALA A 52 12.12 -23.36 -29.41
C ALA A 52 11.08 -24.20 -28.64
N TYR A 53 9.80 -23.85 -28.75
CA TYR A 53 8.70 -24.48 -28.02
C TYR A 53 7.52 -24.85 -28.96
N PRO A 54 7.74 -25.68 -30.01
CA PRO A 54 6.75 -25.93 -31.05
C PRO A 54 5.51 -26.71 -30.54
N ASP A 55 5.65 -27.45 -29.45
CA ASP A 55 4.61 -28.32 -28.89
C ASP A 55 3.78 -27.65 -27.77
N GLU A 56 4.08 -26.40 -27.42
CA GLU A 56 3.32 -25.67 -26.40
C GLU A 56 1.94 -25.26 -26.91
N PRO A 57 0.87 -25.40 -26.11
CA PRO A 57 -0.43 -24.81 -26.42
C PRO A 57 -0.28 -23.30 -26.65
N THR A 58 -0.78 -22.79 -27.75
CA THR A 58 -0.59 -21.40 -28.17
C THR A 58 -1.78 -20.51 -27.85
N PHE A 59 -1.52 -19.27 -27.47
CA PHE A 59 -2.50 -18.19 -27.41
C PHE A 59 -1.98 -17.00 -28.23
N ASP A 60 -2.77 -16.54 -29.21
CA ASP A 60 -2.44 -15.38 -30.01
C ASP A 60 -2.88 -14.10 -29.29
N ALA A 61 -1.93 -13.23 -28.94
CA ALA A 61 -2.18 -11.94 -28.30
C ALA A 61 -2.78 -10.90 -29.26
N GLY A 62 -2.96 -11.22 -30.55
CA GLY A 62 -3.69 -10.39 -31.51
C GLY A 62 -3.04 -9.04 -31.79
N GLY A 63 -1.72 -8.93 -31.62
CA GLY A 63 -1.01 -7.65 -31.73
C GLY A 63 -1.23 -6.69 -30.56
N CYS A 64 -1.83 -7.13 -29.45
CA CYS A 64 -1.93 -6.32 -28.24
C CYS A 64 -0.56 -6.15 -27.57
N VAL A 65 -0.46 -5.15 -26.70
CA VAL A 65 0.66 -5.01 -25.77
C VAL A 65 0.50 -6.03 -24.65
N MET A 66 1.58 -6.76 -24.35
CA MET A 66 1.66 -7.66 -23.20
C MET A 66 2.57 -7.04 -22.14
N MET A 67 2.13 -7.06 -20.89
CA MET A 67 2.88 -6.51 -19.76
C MET A 67 2.58 -7.26 -18.47
N PRO A 68 3.43 -7.13 -17.43
CA PRO A 68 3.13 -7.65 -16.10
C PRO A 68 1.85 -7.03 -15.56
N GLY A 69 1.16 -7.77 -14.70
CA GLY A 69 0.04 -7.20 -13.95
C GLY A 69 0.50 -6.04 -13.06
N PHE A 70 -0.40 -5.09 -12.82
CA PHE A 70 -0.08 -3.92 -12.01
C PHE A 70 0.10 -4.31 -10.54
N VAL A 71 1.01 -3.60 -9.88
CA VAL A 71 1.19 -3.64 -8.43
C VAL A 71 0.64 -2.33 -7.87
N ASP A 72 -0.34 -2.42 -6.98
CA ASP A 72 -0.83 -1.26 -6.22
C ASP A 72 -0.19 -1.28 -4.82
N PRO A 73 0.88 -0.47 -4.57
CA PRO A 73 1.74 -0.63 -3.40
C PRO A 73 1.21 0.05 -2.14
N HIS A 74 0.02 0.66 -2.20
CA HIS A 74 -0.54 1.40 -1.09
C HIS A 74 -2.08 1.46 -1.16
N THR A 75 -2.76 0.69 -0.31
CA THR A 75 -4.22 0.82 -0.18
C THR A 75 -4.71 0.63 1.25
N HIS A 76 -5.84 1.25 1.57
CA HIS A 76 -6.65 0.90 2.74
C HIS A 76 -7.87 0.10 2.29
N ILE A 77 -7.68 -1.07 1.68
CA ILE A 77 -8.75 -1.79 0.98
C ILE A 77 -9.87 -2.34 1.90
N ILE A 78 -9.56 -2.57 3.17
CA ILE A 78 -10.46 -3.18 4.15
C ILE A 78 -11.02 -2.16 5.14
N TRP A 79 -12.33 -1.88 5.02
CA TRP A 79 -13.10 -1.06 5.93
C TRP A 79 -14.59 -1.37 5.80
N ALA A 80 -15.38 -0.99 6.81
CA ALA A 80 -16.84 -1.04 6.75
C ALA A 80 -17.48 0.34 6.53
N GLY A 81 -18.58 0.37 5.80
CA GLY A 81 -19.34 1.58 5.50
C GLY A 81 -18.71 2.41 4.38
N ASP A 82 -19.14 3.67 4.29
CA ASP A 82 -18.63 4.66 3.35
C ASP A 82 -18.66 6.06 3.98
N ARG A 83 -18.22 7.05 3.20
CA ARG A 83 -18.15 8.46 3.60
C ARG A 83 -18.85 9.36 2.57
N ALA A 84 -19.89 8.86 1.91
CA ALA A 84 -20.63 9.62 0.90
C ALA A 84 -21.28 10.88 1.50
N ASP A 85 -21.89 10.77 2.68
CA ASP A 85 -22.50 11.90 3.39
C ASP A 85 -21.46 12.98 3.73
N GLU A 86 -20.25 12.58 4.11
CA GLU A 86 -19.15 13.53 4.33
C GLU A 86 -18.75 14.23 3.03
N PHE A 87 -18.71 13.50 1.92
CA PHE A 87 -18.40 14.08 0.62
C PHE A 87 -19.46 15.12 0.21
N GLU A 88 -20.75 14.87 0.48
CA GLU A 88 -21.83 15.83 0.27
C GLU A 88 -21.64 17.11 1.12
N LEU A 89 -21.25 16.97 2.39
CA LEU A 89 -20.94 18.10 3.27
C LEU A 89 -19.72 18.91 2.79
N LYS A 90 -18.68 18.25 2.27
CA LYS A 90 -17.54 18.96 1.65
C LYS A 90 -18.00 19.74 0.43
N MET A 91 -18.87 19.18 -0.39
CA MET A 91 -19.40 19.84 -1.58
C MET A 91 -20.32 21.01 -1.27
N SER A 92 -20.96 21.04 -0.09
CA SER A 92 -21.71 22.20 0.40
C SER A 92 -20.82 23.30 1.00
N GLY A 93 -19.49 23.12 1.01
CA GLY A 93 -18.51 24.11 1.49
C GLY A 93 -18.18 23.99 2.97
N THR A 94 -18.58 22.89 3.64
CA THR A 94 -18.23 22.65 5.04
C THR A 94 -16.72 22.40 5.16
N PRO A 95 -15.97 23.18 5.96
CA PRO A 95 -14.54 22.95 6.17
C PRO A 95 -14.28 21.52 6.68
N TYR A 96 -13.25 20.87 6.15
CA TYR A 96 -12.86 19.51 6.57
C TYR A 96 -12.68 19.38 8.09
N LEU A 97 -12.21 20.47 8.73
CA LEU A 97 -11.99 20.52 10.17
C LEU A 97 -13.29 20.46 10.98
N ASP A 98 -14.37 21.05 10.48
CA ASP A 98 -15.68 21.04 11.13
C ASP A 98 -16.34 19.66 11.00
N ILE A 99 -16.12 18.99 9.87
CA ILE A 99 -16.54 17.61 9.63
C ILE A 99 -15.82 16.65 10.59
N LEU A 100 -14.51 16.81 10.77
CA LEU A 100 -13.73 16.01 11.72
C LEU A 100 -14.18 16.26 13.17
N ALA A 101 -14.44 17.53 13.53
CA ALA A 101 -14.93 17.91 14.86
C ALA A 101 -16.32 17.35 15.17
N ALA A 102 -17.16 17.14 14.16
CA ALA A 102 -18.47 16.49 14.28
C ALA A 102 -18.40 14.95 14.39
N GLY A 103 -17.20 14.37 14.48
CA GLY A 103 -16.99 12.92 14.51
C GLY A 103 -17.03 12.25 13.12
N GLY A 104 -16.94 13.04 12.05
CA GLY A 104 -16.70 12.56 10.70
C GLY A 104 -15.24 12.17 10.49
N GLY A 105 -14.79 12.08 9.25
CA GLY A 105 -13.39 11.74 8.98
C GLY A 105 -13.09 10.25 9.19
N ILE A 106 -11.82 9.97 9.50
CA ILE A 106 -11.34 8.62 9.82
C ILE A 106 -12.11 7.96 10.97
N LEU A 107 -12.51 8.72 11.99
CA LEU A 107 -13.17 8.18 13.18
C LEU A 107 -14.55 7.58 12.88
N SER A 108 -15.26 8.10 11.86
CA SER A 108 -16.50 7.49 11.37
C SER A 108 -16.26 6.10 10.79
N THR A 109 -15.24 5.96 9.94
CA THR A 109 -14.83 4.66 9.39
C THR A 109 -14.34 3.71 10.47
N VAL A 110 -13.61 4.21 11.47
CA VAL A 110 -13.17 3.40 12.63
C VAL A 110 -14.37 2.85 13.39
N LYS A 111 -15.37 3.69 13.68
CA LYS A 111 -16.60 3.25 14.37
C LYS A 111 -17.34 2.16 13.59
N ALA A 112 -17.52 2.36 12.28
CA ALA A 112 -18.16 1.36 11.41
C ALA A 112 -17.37 0.05 11.38
N THR A 113 -16.05 0.13 11.25
CA THR A 113 -15.14 -1.03 11.15
C THR A 113 -15.03 -1.81 12.47
N ARG A 114 -14.97 -1.12 13.61
CA ARG A 114 -15.01 -1.73 14.95
C ARG A 114 -16.31 -2.52 15.17
N THR A 115 -17.44 -2.01 14.67
CA THR A 115 -18.77 -2.61 14.88
C THR A 115 -19.10 -3.73 13.90
N ALA A 116 -18.58 -3.66 12.66
CA ALA A 116 -18.83 -4.67 11.64
C ALA A 116 -18.32 -6.05 12.05
N SER A 117 -18.99 -7.12 11.62
CA SER A 117 -18.46 -8.49 11.76
C SER A 117 -17.32 -8.74 10.76
N ILE A 118 -16.53 -9.81 10.96
CA ILE A 118 -15.49 -10.19 10.00
C ILE A 118 -16.08 -10.55 8.63
N GLU A 119 -17.24 -11.21 8.61
CA GLU A 119 -17.96 -11.57 7.38
C GLU A 119 -18.42 -10.32 6.62
N THR A 120 -18.86 -9.29 7.34
CA THR A 120 -19.25 -8.01 6.75
C THR A 120 -18.05 -7.31 6.12
N LEU A 121 -16.91 -7.27 6.83
CA LEU A 121 -15.66 -6.70 6.31
C LEU A 121 -15.21 -7.42 5.04
N MET A 122 -15.22 -8.75 5.03
CA MET A 122 -14.88 -9.55 3.86
C MET A 122 -15.86 -9.31 2.70
N ALA A 123 -17.16 -9.30 2.97
CA ALA A 123 -18.20 -9.07 1.97
C ALA A 123 -18.06 -7.70 1.29
N GLN A 124 -17.72 -6.64 2.04
CA GLN A 124 -17.51 -5.31 1.49
C GLN A 124 -16.16 -5.13 0.78
N THR A 125 -15.12 -5.85 1.23
CA THR A 125 -13.77 -5.76 0.65
C THR A 125 -13.66 -6.52 -0.67
N ARG A 126 -14.28 -7.70 -0.78
CA ARG A 126 -14.24 -8.56 -1.98
C ARG A 126 -14.59 -7.84 -3.30
N PRO A 127 -15.69 -7.08 -3.43
CA PRO A 127 -15.98 -6.37 -4.67
C PRO A 127 -14.96 -5.27 -5.01
N ARG A 128 -14.27 -4.70 -4.01
CA ARG A 128 -13.20 -3.70 -4.24
C ARG A 128 -11.97 -4.38 -4.83
N LEU A 129 -11.54 -5.49 -4.25
CA LEU A 129 -10.46 -6.34 -4.77
C LEU A 129 -10.75 -6.79 -6.22
N MET A 130 -11.95 -7.32 -6.49
CA MET A 130 -12.30 -7.74 -7.85
C MET A 130 -12.36 -6.58 -8.86
N ARG A 131 -12.67 -5.36 -8.41
CA ARG A 131 -12.61 -4.17 -9.26
C ARG A 131 -11.16 -3.84 -9.62
N MET A 132 -10.23 -3.91 -8.67
CA MET A 132 -8.80 -3.72 -8.94
C MET A 132 -8.28 -4.76 -9.94
N PHE A 133 -8.61 -6.04 -9.72
CA PHE A 133 -8.22 -7.13 -10.62
C PHE A 133 -8.73 -6.93 -12.05
N ARG A 134 -9.99 -6.51 -12.22
CA ARG A 134 -10.58 -6.18 -13.52
C ARG A 134 -9.90 -5.02 -14.24
N ASN A 135 -9.19 -4.15 -13.51
CA ASN A 135 -8.42 -3.04 -14.06
C ASN A 135 -6.91 -3.37 -14.18
N GLY A 136 -6.53 -4.64 -14.02
CA GLY A 136 -5.18 -5.13 -14.28
C GLY A 136 -4.26 -5.25 -13.07
N THR A 137 -4.70 -4.86 -11.86
CA THR A 137 -3.93 -5.13 -10.64
C THR A 137 -3.86 -6.63 -10.39
N THR A 138 -2.68 -7.17 -10.18
CA THR A 138 -2.47 -8.58 -9.77
C THR A 138 -1.89 -8.69 -8.37
N THR A 139 -1.26 -7.62 -7.87
CA THR A 139 -0.70 -7.56 -6.51
C THR A 139 -1.12 -6.26 -5.85
N VAL A 140 -1.57 -6.32 -4.61
CA VAL A 140 -2.03 -5.16 -3.85
C VAL A 140 -1.49 -5.19 -2.43
N GLU A 141 -0.99 -4.06 -1.96
CA GLU A 141 -0.73 -3.85 -0.53
C GLU A 141 -2.02 -3.44 0.18
N ALA A 142 -2.31 -4.09 1.30
CA ALA A 142 -3.51 -3.91 2.09
C ALA A 142 -3.17 -3.50 3.52
N LYS A 143 -3.41 -2.22 3.82
CA LYS A 143 -3.28 -1.64 5.15
C LYS A 143 -4.51 -1.91 5.99
N THR A 144 -4.25 -2.09 7.27
CA THR A 144 -5.26 -2.04 8.32
C THR A 144 -5.51 -0.58 8.74
N GLY A 145 -5.57 -0.25 10.03
CA GLY A 145 -5.60 1.13 10.52
C GLY A 145 -6.98 1.78 10.63
N TYR A 146 -8.06 1.03 10.39
CA TYR A 146 -9.42 1.44 10.76
C TYR A 146 -9.94 0.72 12.00
N GLY A 147 -9.05 0.06 12.76
CA GLY A 147 -9.35 -0.53 14.06
C GLY A 147 -8.98 0.39 15.21
N LEU A 148 -7.77 0.98 15.19
CA LEU A 148 -7.15 1.77 16.25
C LEU A 148 -7.21 1.09 17.64
N GLN A 149 -7.27 -0.24 17.65
CA GLN A 149 -7.22 -1.08 18.85
C GLN A 149 -6.78 -2.48 18.41
N THR A 150 -5.94 -3.13 19.22
CA THR A 150 -5.27 -4.39 18.88
C THR A 150 -6.22 -5.46 18.35
N ALA A 151 -7.33 -5.69 19.05
CA ALA A 151 -8.29 -6.73 18.67
C ALA A 151 -8.93 -6.49 17.29
N THR A 152 -9.22 -5.24 16.92
CA THR A 152 -9.79 -4.94 15.60
C THR A 152 -8.73 -4.99 14.51
N GLU A 153 -7.53 -4.48 14.77
CA GLU A 153 -6.43 -4.52 13.79
C GLU A 153 -6.06 -5.96 13.41
N LEU A 154 -5.92 -6.86 14.40
CA LEU A 154 -5.69 -8.29 14.15
C LEU A 154 -6.85 -8.96 13.41
N ARG A 155 -8.09 -8.52 13.68
CA ARG A 155 -9.28 -9.00 12.95
C ARG A 155 -9.28 -8.57 11.48
N LEU A 156 -8.78 -7.37 11.17
CA LEU A 156 -8.58 -6.91 9.80
C LEU A 156 -7.51 -7.74 9.09
N LEU A 157 -6.36 -7.99 9.73
CA LEU A 157 -5.33 -8.89 9.19
C LEU A 157 -5.87 -10.30 8.92
N LYS A 158 -6.66 -10.85 9.85
CA LYS A 158 -7.31 -12.16 9.67
C LYS A 158 -8.21 -12.19 8.44
N ALA A 159 -9.04 -11.16 8.27
CA ALA A 159 -9.91 -11.04 7.10
C ALA A 159 -9.10 -10.93 5.80
N LEU A 160 -8.02 -10.16 5.80
CA LEU A 160 -7.14 -10.01 4.64
C LEU A 160 -6.42 -11.32 4.28
N LEU A 161 -5.97 -12.12 5.27
CA LEU A 161 -5.41 -13.44 5.03
C LEU A 161 -6.42 -14.35 4.33
N THR A 162 -7.67 -14.40 4.81
CA THR A 162 -8.72 -15.20 4.17
C THR A 162 -9.07 -14.68 2.77
N LEU A 163 -9.15 -13.37 2.58
CA LEU A 163 -9.43 -12.78 1.26
C LEU A 163 -8.32 -13.04 0.25
N ASN A 164 -7.06 -13.07 0.68
CA ASN A 164 -5.93 -13.43 -0.18
C ASN A 164 -6.10 -14.85 -0.74
N ASP A 165 -6.52 -15.81 0.09
CA ASP A 165 -6.68 -17.20 -0.35
C ASP A 165 -7.91 -17.41 -1.26
N GLU A 166 -8.89 -16.49 -1.20
CA GLU A 166 -10.12 -16.52 -2.02
C GLU A 166 -10.02 -15.69 -3.31
N SER A 167 -8.97 -14.86 -3.47
CA SER A 167 -8.85 -13.88 -4.54
C SER A 167 -7.80 -14.29 -5.56
N PRO A 168 -7.93 -13.89 -6.85
CA PRO A 168 -6.84 -14.02 -7.82
C PRO A 168 -5.70 -13.01 -7.62
N LEU A 169 -5.79 -12.16 -6.58
CA LEU A 169 -4.79 -11.15 -6.24
C LEU A 169 -3.83 -11.69 -5.19
N ASP A 170 -2.55 -11.33 -5.33
CA ASP A 170 -1.57 -11.46 -4.26
C ASP A 170 -1.66 -10.25 -3.32
N LEU A 171 -1.85 -10.48 -2.01
CA LEU A 171 -1.88 -9.42 -1.00
C LEU A 171 -0.54 -9.33 -0.26
N SER A 172 -0.01 -8.10 -0.18
CA SER A 172 0.98 -7.70 0.82
C SER A 172 0.28 -7.03 1.99
N TYR A 173 0.74 -7.23 3.22
CA TYR A 173 0.01 -6.81 4.42
C TYR A 173 0.76 -5.73 5.17
N THR A 174 0.02 -4.74 5.66
CA THR A 174 0.58 -3.65 6.47
C THR A 174 -0.28 -3.41 7.71
N PHE A 175 0.36 -3.51 8.87
CA PHE A 175 -0.20 -3.04 10.13
C PHE A 175 -0.05 -1.52 10.24
N LEU A 176 -1.17 -0.82 10.36
CA LEU A 176 -1.21 0.65 10.49
C LEU A 176 -2.03 1.04 11.73
N GLY A 177 -1.76 0.42 12.89
CA GLY A 177 -2.44 0.81 14.13
C GLY A 177 -2.22 2.28 14.49
N ALA A 178 -1.12 2.86 14.04
CA ALA A 178 -0.78 4.28 14.17
C ALA A 178 -1.31 5.12 12.99
N HIS A 179 -2.59 4.93 12.61
CA HIS A 179 -3.24 5.71 11.54
C HIS A 179 -3.80 7.05 12.05
N ALA A 180 -4.33 7.06 13.26
CA ALA A 180 -4.86 8.25 13.94
C ALA A 180 -4.90 8.00 15.44
N ILE A 181 -5.09 9.08 16.22
CA ILE A 181 -5.32 8.97 17.66
C ILE A 181 -6.80 8.61 17.89
N PRO A 182 -7.10 7.43 18.48
CA PRO A 182 -8.48 7.07 18.80
C PRO A 182 -9.06 7.95 19.91
N THR A 183 -10.39 8.05 19.97
CA THR A 183 -11.10 8.96 20.87
C THR A 183 -10.73 8.78 22.35
N GLU A 184 -10.53 7.53 22.79
CA GLU A 184 -10.10 7.17 24.15
C GLU A 184 -8.72 7.70 24.54
N TYR A 185 -7.88 8.07 23.57
CA TYR A 185 -6.52 8.59 23.76
C TYR A 185 -6.36 10.06 23.34
N LYS A 186 -7.45 10.77 23.03
CA LYS A 186 -7.41 12.16 22.53
C LYS A 186 -6.58 13.10 23.41
N ASP A 187 -6.71 12.98 24.73
CA ASP A 187 -6.03 13.85 25.69
C ASP A 187 -4.66 13.29 26.14
N ASN A 188 -4.31 12.08 25.71
CA ASN A 188 -3.00 11.47 25.97
C ASN A 188 -2.52 10.59 24.80
N PRO A 189 -2.16 11.19 23.64
CA PRO A 189 -1.66 10.45 22.48
C PRO A 189 -0.44 9.59 22.80
N GLN A 190 0.43 10.04 23.71
CA GLN A 190 1.63 9.29 24.09
C GLN A 190 1.31 7.94 24.73
N ALA A 191 0.25 7.85 25.55
CA ALA A 191 -0.17 6.56 26.09
C ALA A 191 -0.59 5.55 25.00
N TYR A 192 -1.16 6.03 23.89
CA TYR A 192 -1.47 5.18 22.74
C TYR A 192 -0.20 4.70 22.01
N VAL A 193 0.78 5.59 21.86
CA VAL A 193 2.10 5.25 21.30
C VAL A 193 2.80 4.19 22.18
N ASP A 194 2.72 4.35 23.50
CA ASP A 194 3.28 3.40 24.45
C ASP A 194 2.53 2.05 24.43
N GLU A 195 1.21 2.05 24.25
CA GLU A 195 0.43 0.81 24.02
C GLU A 195 0.85 0.13 22.72
N ILE A 196 0.95 0.87 21.61
CA ILE A 196 1.36 0.31 20.31
C ILE A 196 2.73 -0.35 20.44
N THR A 197 3.69 0.36 21.03
CA THR A 197 5.09 -0.08 21.10
C THR A 197 5.30 -1.24 22.06
N ASN A 198 4.71 -1.18 23.25
CA ASN A 198 5.00 -2.14 24.32
C ASN A 198 4.04 -3.34 24.35
N ILE A 199 2.86 -3.21 23.75
CA ILE A 199 1.81 -4.25 23.80
C ILE A 199 1.44 -4.71 22.40
N THR A 200 0.99 -3.80 21.53
CA THR A 200 0.39 -4.18 20.25
C THR A 200 1.38 -4.79 19.27
N LEU A 201 2.58 -4.22 19.11
CA LEU A 201 3.59 -4.74 18.19
C LEU A 201 4.13 -6.12 18.62
N PRO A 202 4.46 -6.37 19.90
CA PRO A 202 4.78 -7.72 20.38
C PRO A 202 3.63 -8.74 20.13
N MET A 203 2.39 -8.36 20.45
CA MET A 203 1.22 -9.22 20.21
C MET A 203 1.00 -9.49 18.72
N LEU A 204 1.20 -8.49 17.86
CA LEU A 204 1.14 -8.64 16.40
C LEU A 204 2.14 -9.67 15.92
N LYS A 205 3.38 -9.64 16.43
CA LYS A 205 4.44 -10.58 16.04
C LYS A 205 4.05 -12.02 16.38
N GLU A 206 3.66 -12.26 17.63
CA GLU A 206 3.22 -13.58 18.10
C GLU A 206 2.00 -14.08 17.33
N TRP A 207 1.01 -13.19 17.13
CA TRP A 207 -0.18 -13.51 16.37
C TRP A 207 0.16 -13.89 14.92
N TRP A 208 1.04 -13.12 14.27
CA TRP A 208 1.46 -13.38 12.88
C TRP A 208 2.19 -14.70 12.73
N ASP A 209 3.13 -15.00 13.63
CA ASP A 209 3.87 -16.27 13.61
C ASP A 209 2.93 -17.48 13.73
N THR A 210 1.81 -17.32 14.44
CA THR A 210 0.81 -18.38 14.60
C THR A 210 -0.13 -18.50 13.39
N HIS A 211 -0.57 -17.37 12.83
CA HIS A 211 -1.64 -17.36 11.82
C HIS A 211 -1.13 -17.32 10.37
N ALA A 212 0.13 -16.93 10.16
CA ALA A 212 0.75 -16.81 8.85
C ALA A 212 2.23 -17.24 8.86
N PRO A 213 2.60 -18.41 9.43
CA PRO A 213 4.00 -18.83 9.67
C PRO A 213 4.86 -18.92 8.40
N ASN A 214 4.23 -19.10 7.23
CA ASN A 214 4.93 -19.24 5.95
C ASN A 214 4.93 -17.94 5.13
N LYS A 215 4.37 -16.84 5.65
CA LYS A 215 4.35 -15.53 4.99
C LYS A 215 5.41 -14.61 5.62
N PRO A 216 6.03 -13.71 4.84
CA PRO A 216 6.85 -12.63 5.40
C PRO A 216 6.09 -11.83 6.45
N LEU A 217 6.80 -11.18 7.37
CA LEU A 217 6.19 -10.26 8.32
C LEU A 217 5.46 -9.13 7.58
N PRO A 218 4.31 -8.67 8.11
CA PRO A 218 3.63 -7.51 7.55
C PRO A 218 4.50 -6.28 7.77
N PHE A 219 4.34 -5.26 6.92
CA PHE A 219 4.93 -3.96 7.20
C PHE A 219 4.28 -3.33 8.43
N VAL A 220 5.02 -2.46 9.11
CA VAL A 220 4.47 -1.54 10.10
C VAL A 220 4.57 -0.13 9.54
N ASP A 221 3.44 0.57 9.56
CA ASP A 221 3.28 1.90 9.00
C ASP A 221 2.77 2.87 10.09
N VAL A 222 3.00 4.16 9.89
CA VAL A 222 2.57 5.24 10.79
C VAL A 222 2.19 6.47 9.97
N PHE A 223 1.15 7.17 10.41
CA PHE A 223 0.81 8.48 9.85
C PHE A 223 1.52 9.60 10.60
N CYS A 224 2.66 10.03 10.07
CA CYS A 224 3.48 11.11 10.63
C CYS A 224 2.97 12.47 10.13
N GLU A 225 2.14 13.12 10.94
CA GLU A 225 1.43 14.34 10.58
C GLU A 225 1.04 15.12 11.85
N THR A 226 0.93 16.45 11.76
CA THR A 226 0.68 17.39 12.86
C THR A 226 -0.55 17.01 13.70
N ARG A 227 -1.54 16.36 13.08
CA ARG A 227 -2.81 15.95 13.71
C ARG A 227 -2.96 14.45 13.93
N ALA A 228 -1.90 13.69 13.67
CA ALA A 228 -1.83 12.25 13.92
C ALA A 228 -0.67 11.97 14.89
N PHE A 229 0.49 11.55 14.38
CA PHE A 229 1.68 11.28 15.18
C PHE A 229 2.79 12.26 14.84
N THR A 230 3.41 12.81 15.88
CA THR A 230 4.61 13.65 15.74
C THR A 230 5.79 12.85 15.18
N LEU A 231 6.85 13.54 14.75
CA LEU A 231 8.06 12.88 14.25
C LEU A 231 8.69 11.98 15.33
N GLU A 232 8.74 12.43 16.58
CA GLU A 232 9.29 11.70 17.71
C GLU A 232 8.48 10.42 18.01
N GLN A 233 7.15 10.53 17.99
CA GLN A 233 6.26 9.38 18.21
C GLN A 233 6.36 8.38 17.05
N SER A 234 6.42 8.87 15.81
CA SER A 234 6.62 8.04 14.62
C SER A 234 7.95 7.29 14.70
N ARG A 235 9.03 7.97 15.10
CA ARG A 235 10.34 7.33 15.34
C ARG A 235 10.26 6.27 16.42
N GLN A 236 9.58 6.52 17.54
CA GLN A 236 9.41 5.54 18.62
C GLN A 236 8.73 4.26 18.11
N ILE A 237 7.63 4.39 17.38
CA ILE A 237 6.87 3.26 16.83
C ILE A 237 7.71 2.47 15.82
N LEU A 238 8.29 3.16 14.83
CA LEU A 238 9.03 2.51 13.76
C LEU A 238 10.34 1.87 14.27
N THR A 239 11.02 2.49 15.23
CA THR A 239 12.21 1.90 15.86
C THR A 239 11.86 0.62 16.60
N GLN A 240 10.76 0.60 17.36
CA GLN A 240 10.32 -0.60 18.05
C GLN A 240 9.87 -1.69 17.08
N ALA A 241 9.15 -1.34 16.01
CA ALA A 241 8.77 -2.27 14.96
C ALA A 241 9.99 -2.89 14.28
N GLY A 242 11.00 -2.08 13.94
CA GLY A 242 12.25 -2.53 13.36
C GLY A 242 13.04 -3.45 14.30
N ALA A 243 13.06 -3.15 15.61
CA ALA A 243 13.68 -4.02 16.62
C ALA A 243 13.02 -5.40 16.73
N LEU A 244 11.73 -5.51 16.39
CA LEU A 244 10.98 -6.77 16.30
C LEU A 244 11.09 -7.46 14.92
N GLY A 245 11.82 -6.85 13.98
CA GLY A 245 12.08 -7.38 12.64
C GLY A 245 11.02 -7.05 11.59
N PHE A 246 10.02 -6.21 11.90
CA PHE A 246 9.04 -5.78 10.92
C PHE A 246 9.67 -4.85 9.88
N PRO A 247 9.40 -5.03 8.57
CA PRO A 247 9.75 -4.01 7.58
C PRO A 247 8.88 -2.76 7.79
N LEU A 248 9.43 -1.60 7.46
CA LEU A 248 8.84 -0.31 7.84
C LEU A 248 8.27 0.44 6.63
N LYS A 249 7.18 1.17 6.82
CA LYS A 249 6.63 2.16 5.90
C LYS A 249 6.23 3.40 6.69
N ILE A 250 5.97 4.51 6.01
CA ILE A 250 5.50 5.74 6.65
C ILE A 250 4.65 6.56 5.68
N HIS A 251 3.49 7.03 6.12
CA HIS A 251 2.81 8.15 5.47
C HIS A 251 3.47 9.43 5.94
N ALA A 252 4.08 10.16 5.01
CA ALA A 252 4.92 11.31 5.32
C ALA A 252 4.57 12.51 4.43
N ASP A 253 4.66 13.69 5.03
CA ASP A 253 4.60 14.98 4.36
C ASP A 253 3.36 15.12 3.43
N GLU A 254 2.21 14.64 3.88
CA GLU A 254 0.94 14.76 3.15
C GLU A 254 0.41 16.20 3.18
N PHE A 255 0.38 16.82 4.37
CA PHE A 255 -0.09 18.19 4.55
C PHE A 255 0.99 19.11 5.14
N ASP A 256 1.70 18.65 6.16
CA ASP A 256 2.83 19.37 6.75
C ASP A 256 4.12 18.56 6.62
N ASN A 257 5.23 19.22 6.28
CA ASN A 257 6.55 18.58 6.32
C ASN A 257 7.06 18.54 7.76
N LEU A 258 7.09 17.34 8.35
CA LEU A 258 7.64 17.10 9.68
C LEU A 258 9.02 16.43 9.64
N GLY A 259 9.56 16.15 8.45
CA GLY A 259 10.77 15.33 8.26
C GLY A 259 10.50 13.82 8.22
N GLY A 260 9.25 13.40 7.94
CA GLY A 260 8.86 11.99 7.90
C GLY A 260 9.58 11.22 6.79
N ALA A 261 9.75 11.83 5.62
CA ALA A 261 10.49 11.24 4.50
C ALA A 261 11.96 10.94 4.86
N LYS A 262 12.63 11.87 5.55
CA LYS A 262 14.00 11.66 6.02
C LYS A 262 14.08 10.59 7.10
N LEU A 263 13.12 10.56 8.03
CA LEU A 263 13.03 9.48 9.02
C LEU A 263 12.91 8.10 8.35
N ALA A 264 12.13 8.00 7.27
CA ALA A 264 11.99 6.78 6.47
C ALA A 264 13.34 6.30 5.96
N ALA A 265 14.11 7.19 5.33
CA ALA A 265 15.44 6.91 4.82
C ALA A 265 16.42 6.50 5.94
N GLU A 266 16.41 7.23 7.07
CA GLU A 266 17.25 6.94 8.24
C GLU A 266 17.01 5.55 8.82
N LEU A 267 15.75 5.10 8.84
CA LEU A 267 15.35 3.80 9.37
C LEU A 267 15.34 2.68 8.32
N ASN A 268 15.80 2.95 7.09
CA ASN A 268 15.75 2.01 5.96
C ASN A 268 14.32 1.45 5.73
N ALA A 269 13.31 2.31 5.84
CA ALA A 269 11.95 1.94 5.52
C ALA A 269 11.85 1.53 4.05
N ALA A 270 10.96 0.59 3.74
CA ALA A 270 10.73 0.13 2.38
C ALA A 270 10.15 1.26 1.51
N SER A 271 9.32 2.13 2.10
CA SER A 271 8.82 3.32 1.41
C SER A 271 8.47 4.46 2.36
N ALA A 272 8.41 5.65 1.76
CA ALA A 272 7.71 6.80 2.27
C ALA A 272 6.60 7.18 1.28
N ASP A 273 5.40 7.41 1.78
CA ASP A 273 4.17 7.46 0.99
C ASP A 273 3.51 8.85 1.13
N HIS A 274 2.75 9.31 0.13
CA HIS A 274 2.26 10.69 -0.08
C HIS A 274 3.32 11.67 -0.61
N LEU A 275 4.15 12.24 0.26
CA LEU A 275 5.25 13.14 -0.09
C LEU A 275 4.82 14.42 -0.85
N VAL A 276 3.67 14.99 -0.51
CA VAL A 276 3.08 16.14 -1.24
C VAL A 276 3.84 17.44 -0.95
N VAL A 277 4.24 17.65 0.30
CA VAL A 277 4.98 18.85 0.76
C VAL A 277 6.41 18.53 1.22
N THR A 278 6.99 17.44 0.75
CA THR A 278 8.37 17.03 1.07
C THR A 278 9.40 18.07 0.62
N SER A 279 10.39 18.34 1.46
CA SER A 279 11.43 19.34 1.22
C SER A 279 12.54 18.79 0.32
N ASP A 280 13.28 19.66 -0.36
CA ASP A 280 14.41 19.25 -1.21
C ASP A 280 15.48 18.45 -0.42
N ALA A 281 15.68 18.77 0.86
CA ALA A 281 16.62 18.06 1.72
C ALA A 281 16.16 16.62 2.02
N ASP A 282 14.84 16.41 2.19
CA ASP A 282 14.27 15.09 2.42
C ASP A 282 14.22 14.26 1.13
N ILE A 283 13.96 14.90 -0.02
CA ILE A 283 14.08 14.28 -1.34
C ILE A 283 15.52 13.78 -1.56
N GLU A 284 16.52 14.61 -1.26
CA GLU A 284 17.93 14.21 -1.36
C GLU A 284 18.27 13.04 -0.41
N ALA A 285 17.70 13.02 0.80
CA ALA A 285 17.87 11.92 1.74
C ALA A 285 17.28 10.61 1.20
N LEU A 286 16.07 10.66 0.62
CA LEU A 286 15.44 9.51 -0.03
C LEU A 286 16.27 9.01 -1.23
N GLY A 287 16.78 9.91 -2.07
CA GLY A 287 17.62 9.58 -3.22
C GLY A 287 18.95 8.90 -2.86
N LYS A 288 19.41 9.02 -1.61
CA LYS A 288 20.61 8.36 -1.07
C LYS A 288 20.31 7.04 -0.33
N SER A 289 19.05 6.59 -0.33
CA SER A 289 18.58 5.41 0.39
C SER A 289 17.91 4.41 -0.55
N ASP A 290 17.58 3.23 -0.01
CA ASP A 290 16.75 2.25 -0.70
C ASP A 290 15.24 2.43 -0.48
N THR A 291 14.83 3.46 0.27
CA THR A 291 13.41 3.78 0.47
C THR A 291 12.78 4.20 -0.86
N VAL A 292 11.61 3.64 -1.18
CA VAL A 292 10.83 3.99 -2.37
C VAL A 292 9.91 5.17 -2.06
N ALA A 293 9.89 6.19 -2.92
CA ALA A 293 8.92 7.27 -2.85
C ALA A 293 7.60 6.81 -3.52
N VAL A 294 6.55 6.60 -2.73
CA VAL A 294 5.22 6.19 -3.23
C VAL A 294 4.32 7.43 -3.34
N ALA A 295 4.19 7.96 -4.56
CA ALA A 295 3.29 9.06 -4.85
C ALA A 295 1.83 8.59 -4.92
N LEU A 296 0.92 9.36 -4.30
CA LEU A 296 -0.51 9.02 -4.23
C LEU A 296 -1.36 10.11 -4.87
N PRO A 297 -1.32 10.31 -6.20
CA PRO A 297 -1.93 11.47 -6.86
C PRO A 297 -3.46 11.53 -6.74
N CYS A 298 -4.13 10.40 -6.50
CA CYS A 298 -5.57 10.37 -6.30
C CYS A 298 -6.01 11.05 -5.00
N THR A 299 -5.17 11.07 -3.96
CA THR A 299 -5.49 11.72 -2.69
C THR A 299 -5.57 13.25 -2.80
N PRO A 300 -4.53 13.98 -3.25
CA PRO A 300 -4.63 15.43 -3.46
C PRO A 300 -5.69 15.78 -4.51
N PHE A 301 -5.87 14.95 -5.55
CA PHE A 301 -6.98 15.12 -6.50
C PHE A 301 -8.35 15.07 -5.81
N GLY A 302 -8.60 14.03 -5.00
CA GLY A 302 -9.88 13.85 -4.29
C GLY A 302 -10.13 14.89 -3.19
N LEU A 303 -9.07 15.48 -2.65
CA LEU A 303 -9.13 16.58 -1.68
C LEU A 303 -9.19 17.97 -2.33
N ALA A 304 -9.10 18.05 -3.67
CA ALA A 304 -9.00 19.30 -4.42
C ALA A 304 -7.81 20.17 -3.98
N GLU A 305 -6.71 19.52 -3.61
CA GLU A 305 -5.47 20.17 -3.22
C GLU A 305 -4.75 20.78 -4.44
N LYS A 306 -4.02 21.86 -4.19
CA LYS A 306 -3.21 22.53 -5.23
C LYS A 306 -1.88 21.84 -5.48
N HIS A 307 -1.35 21.17 -4.46
CA HIS A 307 -0.04 20.52 -4.50
C HIS A 307 -0.19 19.01 -4.72
N TYR A 308 0.76 18.45 -5.45
CA TYR A 308 0.93 17.02 -5.69
C TYR A 308 2.37 16.66 -5.36
N THR A 309 2.63 15.39 -5.08
CA THR A 309 4.00 14.87 -4.94
C THR A 309 4.90 15.41 -6.05
N PRO A 310 6.05 16.05 -5.74
CA PRO A 310 6.92 16.66 -6.73
C PRO A 310 7.75 15.60 -7.48
N ALA A 311 7.08 14.71 -8.20
CA ALA A 311 7.65 13.50 -8.81
C ALA A 311 8.87 13.76 -9.72
N LYS A 312 8.97 14.96 -10.32
CA LYS A 312 10.12 15.34 -11.16
C LYS A 312 11.39 15.68 -10.37
N ASN A 313 11.27 15.94 -9.07
CA ASN A 313 12.37 16.31 -8.20
C ASN A 313 13.02 15.09 -7.53
N PHE A 314 12.32 13.95 -7.49
CA PHE A 314 12.82 12.66 -6.97
C PHE A 314 13.73 11.92 -7.96
#